data_AF-A0A2A5GUN0-F1
#
_entry.id   AF-A0A2A5GUN0-F1
#
_cell.length_a   1.000
_cell.length_b   1.000
_cell.length_c   1.000
_cell.angle_alpha   90.00
_cell.angle_beta   90.00
_cell.angle_gamma   90.00
#
_symmetry.space_group_name_H-M   'P 1'
#
loop_
_entity.id
_entity.type
_entity.pdbx_description
1 polymer ?
#
loop_
_entity_poly.entity_id
_entity_poly.type
_entity_poly.pdbx_seq_one_letter_code
_entity_poly.pdbx_strand_id
1 'polypeptide(L)'
;MGLFTYRINRIAIRHAALWFISGNILFLLALIKETDFIIALGLGFLLLFIIIHIILLFILVINMLIHFKDIEEHMTATILLLLNIPLAGLYLTFLMPL
;
A
#
# COMPACT_ATOMS: atom_id res chain seq x y z
N MET A 1 -5.23 21.23 13.15
CA MET A 1 -5.66 20.98 11.76
C MET A 1 -4.85 19.81 11.24
N GLY A 2 -5.47 18.64 11.07
CA GLY A 2 -4.81 17.49 10.45
C GLY A 2 -5.05 17.54 8.94
N LEU A 3 -4.05 17.16 8.15
CA LEU A 3 -4.04 17.18 6.68
C LEU A 3 -5.24 16.45 6.01
N PHE A 4 -6.01 15.67 6.78
CA PHE A 4 -7.17 14.91 6.34
C PHE A 4 -8.31 15.11 7.34
N THR A 5 -9.44 15.63 6.87
CA THR A 5 -10.66 15.85 7.66
C THR A 5 -11.42 14.53 7.82
N TYR A 6 -11.49 13.71 6.76
CA TYR A 6 -12.27 12.49 6.75
C TYR A 6 -11.53 11.34 7.47
N ARG A 7 -12.24 10.63 8.35
CA ARG A 7 -11.69 9.46 9.08
C ARG A 7 -11.20 8.37 8.13
N ILE A 8 -11.91 8.15 7.02
CA ILE A 8 -11.58 7.13 6.03
C ILE A 8 -10.22 7.42 5.37
N ASN A 9 -9.98 8.66 4.97
CA ASN A 9 -8.70 9.07 4.38
C ASN A 9 -7.54 8.88 5.38
N ARG A 10 -7.74 9.24 6.65
CA ARG A 10 -6.74 8.97 7.71
C ARG A 10 -6.45 7.48 7.89
N ILE A 11 -7.46 6.63 7.82
CA ILE A 11 -7.30 5.17 7.94
C ILE A 11 -6.54 4.64 6.72
N ALA A 12 -6.91 5.06 5.51
CA ALA A 12 -6.24 4.65 4.28
C ALA A 12 -4.75 5.01 4.30
N ILE A 13 -4.39 6.20 4.77
CA ILE A 13 -3.00 6.65 4.84
C ILE A 13 -2.22 5.93 5.93
N ARG A 14 -2.83 5.70 7.11
CA ARG A 14 -2.19 4.88 8.15
C ARG A 14 -1.92 3.47 7.64
N HIS A 15 -2.85 2.88 6.91
CA HIS A 15 -2.63 1.60 6.27
C HIS A 15 -1.53 1.67 5.22
N ALA A 16 -1.56 2.65 4.31
CA ALA A 16 -0.52 2.84 3.31
C ALA A 16 0.87 2.95 3.95
N ALA A 17 1.01 3.70 5.04
CA ALA A 17 2.27 3.83 5.78
C ALA A 17 2.71 2.52 6.44
N LEU A 18 1.79 1.76 7.04
CA LEU A 18 2.11 0.46 7.65
C LEU A 18 2.57 -0.55 6.58
N TRP A 19 1.85 -0.64 5.46
CA TRP A 19 2.22 -1.51 4.35
C TRP A 19 3.57 -1.12 3.75
N PHE A 20 3.83 0.19 3.60
CA PHE A 20 5.13 0.68 3.16
C PHE A 20 6.26 0.23 4.10
N ILE A 21 6.11 0.45 5.41
CA ILE A 21 7.15 0.11 6.40
C ILE A 21 7.36 -1.40 6.44
N SER A 22 6.28 -2.18 6.56
CA SER A 22 6.36 -3.64 6.61
C SER A 22 6.95 -4.23 5.33
N GLY A 23 6.57 -3.70 4.16
CA GLY A 23 7.13 -4.10 2.87
C GLY A 23 8.63 -3.82 2.76
N ASN A 24 9.07 -2.64 3.22
CA ASN A 24 10.49 -2.30 3.24
C ASN A 24 11.29 -3.19 4.21
N ILE A 25 10.76 -3.52 5.38
CA ILE A 25 11.42 -4.46 6.31
C ILE A 25 11.57 -5.83 5.66
N LEU A 26 10.52 -6.34 5.01
CA LEU A 26 10.58 -7.62 4.29
C LEU A 26 11.56 -7.60 3.14
N PHE A 27 11.66 -6.47 2.43
CA PHE A 27 12.65 -6.26 1.39
C PHE A 27 14.09 -6.29 1.91
N LEU A 28 14.37 -5.56 2.99
CA LEU A 28 15.69 -5.57 3.62
C LEU A 28 16.06 -6.97 4.13
N LEU A 29 15.10 -7.71 4.69
CA LEU A 29 15.32 -9.09 5.14
C LEU A 29 15.64 -10.03 3.97
N ALA A 30 14.91 -9.92 2.86
CA ALA A 30 15.17 -10.70 1.64
C ALA A 30 16.58 -10.42 1.08
N LEU A 31 17.02 -9.16 1.09
CA LEU A 31 18.35 -8.75 0.62
C LEU A 31 19.49 -9.31 1.50
N ILE A 32 19.28 -9.43 2.81
CA ILE A 32 20.29 -9.97 3.74
C ILE A 32 20.37 -11.48 3.64
N LYS A 33 19.23 -12.16 3.47
CA LYS A 33 19.15 -13.62 3.50
C LYS A 33 18.07 -14.13 2.56
N GLU A 34 18.50 -14.63 1.41
CA GLU A 34 17.64 -15.36 0.49
C GLU A 34 17.39 -16.76 1.06
N THR A 35 16.27 -16.93 1.77
CA THR A 35 15.78 -18.23 2.21
C THR A 35 14.38 -18.45 1.65
N ASP A 36 14.06 -19.70 1.30
CA ASP A 36 12.73 -20.10 0.81
C ASP A 36 11.61 -19.61 1.73
N PHE A 37 11.87 -19.56 3.04
CA PHE A 37 10.94 -19.04 4.03
C PHE A 37 10.64 -17.55 3.85
N ILE A 38 11.67 -16.70 3.64
CA ILE A 38 11.49 -15.26 3.46
C ILE A 38 10.77 -14.97 2.13
N ILE A 39 11.07 -15.74 1.09
CA ILE A 39 10.39 -15.64 -0.22
C ILE A 39 8.90 -15.98 -0.06
N ALA A 40 8.57 -17.11 0.58
CA ALA A 40 7.19 -17.52 0.81
C ALA A 40 6.40 -16.50 1.65
N LEU A 41 7.03 -15.94 2.69
CA LEU A 41 6.43 -14.91 3.54
C LEU A 41 6.22 -13.60 2.75
N GLY A 42 7.17 -13.21 1.91
CA GLY A 42 7.07 -12.08 1.01
C GLY A 42 5.92 -12.21 0.01
N LEU A 43 5.75 -13.38 -0.60
CA LEU A 43 4.64 -13.66 -1.51
C LEU A 43 3.28 -13.61 -0.79
N GLY A 44 3.18 -14.19 0.41
CA GLY A 44 1.97 -14.10 1.23
C GLY A 44 1.63 -12.66 1.63
N PHE A 45 2.63 -11.88 1.99
CA PHE A 45 2.48 -10.45 2.28
C PHE A 45 1.99 -9.68 1.06
N LEU A 46 2.55 -9.95 -0.13
CA LEU A 46 2.15 -9.32 -1.38
C LEU A 46 0.70 -9.63 -1.77
N LEU A 47 0.24 -10.87 -1.56
CA LEU A 47 -1.16 -11.25 -1.79
C LEU A 47 -2.11 -10.44 -0.90
N LEU A 48 -1.82 -10.34 0.40
CA LEU A 48 -2.62 -9.56 1.35
C LEU A 48 -2.60 -8.07 1.00
N PHE A 49 -1.43 -7.56 0.62
CA PHE A 49 -1.23 -6.19 0.17
C PHE A 49 -2.18 -5.84 -0.98
N ILE A 50 -2.25 -6.68 -2.02
CA ILE A 50 -3.10 -6.47 -3.20
C ILE A 50 -4.57 -6.43 -2.80
N ILE A 51 -5.05 -7.40 -2.02
CA ILE A 51 -6.47 -7.48 -1.61
C ILE A 51 -6.88 -6.22 -0.85
N ILE A 52 -6.07 -5.82 0.14
CA ILE A 52 -6.37 -4.68 1.00
C ILE A 52 -6.27 -3.36 0.22
N HIS A 53 -5.28 -3.21 -0.67
CA HIS A 53 -5.14 -2.01 -1.49
C HIS A 53 -6.29 -1.84 -2.47
N ILE A 54 -6.78 -2.92 -3.09
CA ILE A 54 -7.95 -2.87 -3.97
C ILE A 54 -9.17 -2.38 -3.19
N ILE A 55 -9.45 -2.96 -2.02
CA ILE A 55 -10.60 -2.58 -1.19
C ILE A 55 -10.51 -1.11 -0.78
N LEU A 56 -9.34 -0.66 -0.31
CA LEU A 56 -9.14 0.73 0.09
C LEU A 56 -9.28 1.70 -1.09
N LEU A 57 -8.78 1.32 -2.26
CA LEU A 57 -8.90 2.13 -3.47
C LEU A 57 -10.36 2.30 -3.89
N PHE A 58 -11.17 1.23 -3.87
CA PHE A 58 -12.60 1.33 -4.11
C PHE A 58 -13.29 2.26 -3.12
N ILE A 59 -13.00 2.14 -1.83
CA ILE A 59 -13.58 3.00 -0.79
C ILE A 59 -13.20 4.48 -1.02
N LEU A 60 -11.95 4.76 -1.38
CA LEU A 60 -11.49 6.13 -1.64
C LEU A 60 -12.13 6.71 -2.91
N VAL A 61 -12.24 5.94 -3.99
CA VAL A 61 -12.90 6.36 -5.23
C VAL A 61 -14.38 6.63 -5.00
N ILE A 62 -15.09 5.74 -4.29
CA ILE A 62 -16.51 5.95 -3.95
C ILE A 62 -16.66 7.23 -3.12
N ASN A 63 -15.82 7.43 -2.11
CA ASN A 63 -15.89 8.65 -1.29
C ASN A 63 -15.56 9.92 -2.08
N MET A 64 -14.63 9.84 -3.03
CA MET A 64 -14.30 10.93 -3.93
C MET A 64 -15.50 11.32 -4.81
N LEU A 65 -16.23 10.33 -5.34
CA LEU A 65 -17.42 10.57 -6.16
C LEU A 65 -18.58 11.18 -5.33
N ILE A 66 -18.75 10.74 -4.08
CA ILE A 66 -19.80 11.26 -3.19
C ILE A 66 -19.45 12.68 -2.70
N HIS A 67 -18.19 12.93 -2.33
CA HIS A 67 -17.73 14.20 -1.74
C HIS A 67 -16.83 14.98 -2.71
N PHE A 68 -17.35 15.25 -3.91
CA PHE A 68 -16.60 15.90 -4.99
C PHE A 68 -16.06 17.30 -4.60
N LYS A 69 -16.71 17.96 -3.63
CA LYS A 69 -16.26 19.27 -3.11
C LYS A 69 -14.90 19.20 -2.42
N ASP A 70 -14.55 18.05 -1.83
CA ASP A 70 -13.29 17.82 -1.09
C ASP A 70 -12.38 16.83 -1.87
N ILE A 71 -12.45 16.86 -3.20
CA ILE A 71 -11.75 15.93 -4.08
C ILE A 71 -10.24 15.93 -3.86
N GLU A 72 -9.64 17.08 -3.54
CA GLU A 72 -8.19 17.19 -3.27
C GLU A 72 -7.74 16.29 -2.12
N GLU A 73 -8.55 16.18 -1.07
CA GLU A 73 -8.22 15.35 0.10
C GLU A 73 -8.26 13.86 -0.27
N HIS A 74 -9.32 13.42 -0.96
CA HIS A 74 -9.47 12.03 -1.40
C HIS A 74 -8.43 11.66 -2.48
N MET A 75 -8.09 12.59 -3.35
CA MET A 75 -7.09 12.40 -4.40
C MET A 75 -5.69 12.26 -3.80
N THR A 76 -5.34 13.09 -2.82
CA THR A 76 -4.07 12.98 -2.09
C THR A 76 -3.95 11.63 -1.38
N ALA A 77 -5.02 11.19 -0.69
CA ALA A 77 -5.04 9.87 -0.05
C ALA A 77 -4.88 8.72 -1.06
N THR A 78 -5.49 8.85 -2.24
CA THR A 78 -5.41 7.86 -3.31
C THR A 78 -4.00 7.80 -3.91
N ILE A 79 -3.37 8.95 -4.17
CA ILE A 79 -1.99 9.02 -4.68
C ILE A 79 -1.01 8.37 -3.69
N LEU A 80 -1.16 8.65 -2.39
CA LEU A 80 -0.33 8.03 -1.35
C LEU A 80 -0.51 6.51 -1.27
N LEU A 81 -1.74 6.02 -1.45
CA LEU A 81 -2.01 4.58 -1.54
C LEU A 81 -1.33 3.97 -2.77
N LEU A 82 -1.47 4.62 -3.94
CA LEU A 82 -0.89 4.17 -5.21
C LEU A 82 0.64 4.16 -5.19
N LEU A 83 1.30 5.02 -4.41
CA LEU A 83 2.75 5.04 -4.25
C LEU A 83 3.32 3.70 -3.74
N ASN A 84 2.49 2.87 -3.10
CA ASN A 84 2.90 1.53 -2.68
C ASN A 84 2.95 0.50 -3.83
N ILE A 85 2.29 0.76 -4.97
CA ILE A 85 2.27 -0.17 -6.10
C ILE A 85 3.65 -0.32 -6.77
N PRO A 86 4.38 0.76 -7.10
CA PRO A 86 5.74 0.63 -7.65
C PRO A 86 6.68 -0.16 -6.72
N LEU A 87 6.54 -0.02 -5.41
CA LEU A 87 7.34 -0.76 -4.42
C LEU A 87 7.02 -2.25 -4.41
N ALA A 88 5.73 -2.60 -4.47
CA ALA A 88 5.33 -3.98 -4.63
C ALA A 88 5.86 -4.59 -5.95
N GLY A 89 5.88 -3.79 -7.02
CA GLY A 89 6.49 -4.16 -8.29
C GLY A 89 8.00 -4.43 -8.17
N LEU A 90 8.74 -3.53 -7.52
CA LEU A 90 10.17 -3.74 -7.24
C LEU A 90 10.39 -5.03 -6.44
N TYR A 91 9.59 -5.25 -5.39
CA TYR A 91 9.69 -6.44 -4.55
C TYR A 91 9.50 -7.75 -5.35
N LEU A 92 8.54 -7.79 -6.27
CA LEU A 92 8.33 -8.91 -7.19
C LEU A 92 9.57 -9.19 -8.06
N THR A 93 10.17 -8.14 -8.65
CA THR A 93 11.35 -8.27 -9.50
C THR A 93 12.55 -8.85 -8.74
N PHE A 94 12.71 -8.51 -7.45
CA PHE A 94 13.80 -9.02 -6.63
C PHE A 94 13.54 -10.45 -6.11
N LEU A 95 12.29 -10.81 -5.81
CA LEU A 95 11.97 -12.16 -5.31
C LEU A 95 11.88 -13.22 -6.40
N MET A 96 11.53 -12.82 -7.62
CA MET A 96 11.51 -13.70 -8.80
C MET A 96 12.48 -13.16 -9.85
N PRO A 97 13.80 -13.27 -9.62
CA PRO A 97 14.76 -13.05 -10.68
C PRO A 97 14.52 -14.13 -11.73
N LEU A 98 14.03 -13.71 -12.91
CA LEU A 98 13.92 -14.53 -14.11
C LEU A 98 15.26 -15.17 -14.48
#